data_AF-A0A915CCK3-F1
#
_entry.id   AF-A0A915CCK3-F1
#
_cell.length_a   1.000
_cell.length_b   1.000
_cell.length_c   1.000
_cell.angle_alpha   90.00
_cell.angle_beta   90.00
_cell.angle_gamma   90.00
#
_symmetry.space_group_name_H-M   'P 1'
#
loop_
_entity.id
_entity.type
_entity.pdbx_description
1 polymer ?
#
loop_
_entity_poly.entity_id
_entity_poly.type
_entity_poly.pdbx_seq_one_letter_code
_entity_poly.pdbx_strand_id
1 'polypeptide(L)'
;MAEYSSMDVCPLPLPPRCAPSGALSRLPTTNVNSPVPPEKAAPSCPGHSFRKLQIVLIIDQKAAKNLRVREMACNDVQKVADSLNVNLIRLDFDRLDFGETNALDVFYNADIALVDVSITQQQPSLCYHIGVRESMGQSYNIILTHFTDETSELLVKALRKTLAHLPMIVYILPNDNSSLVSVDKSSKIDNIAQLKADIEQISEKPYLKSGRLISFRSRMRQALKSVQIEASAHSREKFLSDLRKARETEDVAEANRFLDKMRHRLDNPDVLSVDTLYQFMLSYRDNQNYDAMISLIDDLSRIENCSIVNAQAVRFLYAFALNRTYLQG
;
A
#
# COMPACT_ATOMS: atom_id res chain seq x y z
N MET A 1 -23.12 -6.36 57.95
CA MET A 1 -23.34 -4.90 57.98
C MET A 1 -21.98 -4.26 57.78
N ALA A 2 -21.65 -3.51 56.74
CA ALA A 2 -22.42 -2.71 55.78
C ALA A 2 -21.71 -2.84 54.39
N GLU A 3 -22.44 -3.14 53.31
CA GLU A 3 -23.05 -2.23 52.32
C GLU A 3 -22.13 -1.87 51.14
N TYR A 4 -22.69 -2.13 49.95
CA TYR A 4 -22.16 -1.94 48.60
C TYR A 4 -21.90 -0.46 48.27
N SER A 5 -20.87 -0.20 47.47
CA SER A 5 -20.90 0.90 46.49
C SER A 5 -20.40 0.37 45.15
N SER A 6 -21.37 0.10 44.27
CA SER A 6 -21.19 -0.19 42.86
C SER A 6 -20.74 1.09 42.18
N MET A 7 -19.51 1.13 41.65
CA MET A 7 -19.07 2.20 40.76
C MET A 7 -19.68 1.94 39.39
N ASP A 8 -20.62 2.78 39.00
CA ASP A 8 -21.24 2.83 37.68
C ASP A 8 -20.16 2.98 36.58
N VAL A 9 -19.95 1.90 35.84
CA VAL A 9 -19.24 1.93 34.56
C VAL A 9 -20.23 2.46 33.53
N CYS A 10 -20.05 3.70 33.08
CA CYS A 10 -20.79 4.24 31.95
C CYS A 10 -20.58 3.32 30.72
N PRO A 11 -21.65 2.78 30.09
CA PRO A 11 -21.49 2.01 28.87
C PRO A 11 -21.16 2.96 27.72
N LEU A 12 -20.01 2.74 27.07
CA LEU A 12 -19.70 3.34 25.77
C LEU A 12 -20.81 2.97 24.76
N PRO A 13 -21.34 3.92 23.98
CA PRO A 13 -22.38 3.62 23.01
C PRO A 13 -21.79 2.75 21.89
N LEU A 14 -22.35 1.54 21.73
CA LEU A 14 -22.08 0.70 20.58
C LEU A 14 -22.63 1.36 19.30
N PRO A 15 -21.91 1.30 18.17
CA PRO A 15 -22.43 1.80 16.90
C PRO A 15 -23.64 0.97 16.45
N PRO A 16 -24.61 1.57 15.73
CA PRO A 16 -25.80 0.86 15.29
C PRO A 16 -25.44 -0.27 14.32
N ARG A 17 -26.01 -1.46 14.56
CA ARG A 17 -25.94 -2.59 13.62
C ARG A 17 -26.56 -2.14 12.28
N CYS A 18 -25.75 -2.04 11.23
CA CYS A 18 -26.26 -1.93 9.88
C CYS A 18 -27.00 -3.23 9.51
N ALA A 19 -28.28 -3.10 9.21
CA ALA A 19 -29.08 -4.15 8.59
C ALA A 19 -28.58 -4.40 7.15
N PRO A 20 -28.72 -5.62 6.60
CA PRO A 20 -28.26 -5.95 5.25
C PRO A 20 -29.03 -5.14 4.20
N SER A 21 -28.30 -4.42 3.35
CA SER A 21 -28.87 -3.59 2.28
C SER A 21 -29.54 -4.47 1.23
N GLY A 22 -30.87 -4.41 1.22
CA GLY A 22 -31.71 -5.02 0.20
C GLY A 22 -31.74 -4.20 -1.10
N ALA A 23 -31.78 -4.93 -2.20
CA ALA A 23 -32.16 -4.57 -3.57
C ALA A 23 -32.58 -3.10 -3.84
N LEU A 24 -31.76 -2.39 -4.62
CA LEU A 24 -32.14 -1.14 -5.27
C LEU A 24 -33.18 -1.44 -6.38
N SER A 25 -34.43 -1.06 -6.12
CA SER A 25 -35.49 -1.03 -7.12
C SER A 25 -35.40 0.23 -7.98
N ARG A 26 -35.47 0.02 -9.29
CA ARG A 26 -35.48 1.00 -10.38
C ARG A 26 -36.84 1.71 -10.45
N LEU A 27 -36.85 3.03 -10.61
CA LEU A 27 -38.01 3.82 -11.08
C LEU A 27 -37.55 5.00 -11.99
N PRO A 28 -38.44 5.54 -12.86
CA PRO A 28 -38.12 5.79 -14.26
C PRO A 28 -37.93 7.26 -14.69
N THR A 29 -37.38 7.36 -15.90
CA THR A 29 -37.07 8.53 -16.75
C THR A 29 -38.23 9.50 -16.97
N THR A 30 -37.93 10.80 -16.98
CA THR A 30 -38.73 11.83 -17.66
C THR A 30 -37.84 12.64 -18.62
N ASN A 31 -38.31 12.77 -19.86
CA ASN A 31 -37.71 13.50 -20.98
C ASN A 31 -37.89 15.01 -20.82
N VAL A 32 -36.85 15.80 -21.09
CA VAL A 32 -37.01 17.16 -21.62
C VAL A 32 -35.91 17.45 -22.66
N ASN A 33 -36.35 17.69 -23.90
CA ASN A 33 -35.58 18.17 -25.05
C ASN A 33 -35.14 19.63 -24.87
N SER A 34 -33.90 19.97 -25.24
CA SER A 34 -33.50 21.26 -25.84
C SER A 34 -32.03 21.24 -26.35
N PRO A 35 -31.65 22.10 -27.34
CA PRO A 35 -30.70 21.75 -28.40
C PRO A 35 -29.23 22.13 -28.16
N VAL A 36 -28.35 21.42 -28.88
CA VAL A 36 -26.88 21.48 -28.86
C VAL A 36 -26.31 22.62 -29.74
N PRO A 37 -25.30 23.40 -29.30
CA PRO A 37 -24.41 24.17 -30.15
C PRO A 37 -23.01 23.51 -30.31
N PRO A 38 -22.22 23.90 -31.34
CA PRO A 38 -21.19 23.05 -31.92
C PRO A 38 -19.85 23.06 -31.18
N GLU A 39 -19.23 21.89 -31.30
CA GLU A 39 -17.91 21.41 -30.93
C GLU A 39 -16.77 22.45 -31.06
N LYS A 40 -16.06 22.69 -29.96
CA LYS A 40 -14.69 23.21 -29.97
C LYS A 40 -13.75 22.13 -29.45
N ALA A 41 -12.77 21.79 -30.28
CA ALA A 41 -11.76 20.77 -30.08
C ALA A 41 -11.16 20.80 -28.67
N ALA A 42 -11.21 19.64 -28.00
CA ALA A 42 -10.53 19.41 -26.74
C ALA A 42 -9.00 19.41 -26.96
N PRO A 43 -8.20 20.12 -26.15
CA PRO A 43 -6.76 20.01 -26.20
C PRO A 43 -6.34 18.65 -25.61
N SER A 44 -5.56 17.91 -26.39
CA SER A 44 -4.59 16.87 -26.04
C SER A 44 -4.67 16.29 -24.61
N CYS A 45 -4.97 15.00 -24.54
CA CYS A 45 -4.85 14.18 -23.33
C CYS A 45 -3.51 14.44 -22.61
N PRO A 46 -3.52 14.88 -21.33
CA PRO A 46 -2.32 14.84 -20.52
C PRO A 46 -1.98 13.37 -20.27
N GLY A 47 -0.75 12.98 -20.58
CA GLY A 47 -0.23 11.64 -20.31
C GLY A 47 -0.62 11.16 -18.92
N HIS A 48 -1.24 9.98 -18.85
CA HIS A 48 -1.78 9.42 -17.61
C HIS A 48 -0.66 9.24 -16.57
N SER A 49 -0.61 10.18 -15.62
CA SER A 49 0.27 10.11 -14.46
C SER A 49 -0.19 8.96 -13.56
N PHE A 50 0.63 7.92 -13.47
CA PHE A 50 0.50 6.83 -12.51
C PHE A 50 0.29 7.39 -11.09
N ARG A 51 -0.70 6.86 -10.35
CA ARG A 51 -0.88 7.25 -8.95
C ARG A 51 0.21 6.56 -8.12
N LYS A 52 1.16 7.34 -7.59
CA LYS A 52 2.17 6.86 -6.65
C LYS A 52 1.47 6.38 -5.38
N LEU A 53 1.97 5.30 -4.76
CA LEU A 53 1.48 4.88 -3.44
C LEU A 53 1.50 6.06 -2.47
N GLN A 54 0.37 6.27 -1.79
CA GLN A 54 0.19 7.32 -0.81
C GLN A 54 0.47 6.78 0.59
N ILE A 55 1.50 7.32 1.23
CA ILE A 55 1.89 7.00 2.59
C ILE A 55 1.54 8.19 3.47
N VAL A 56 0.78 7.95 4.53
CA VAL A 56 0.59 8.93 5.60
C VAL A 56 1.52 8.61 6.76
N LEU A 57 2.26 9.61 7.24
CA LEU A 57 3.13 9.51 8.41
C LEU A 57 2.60 10.40 9.52
N ILE A 58 2.28 9.78 10.64
CA ILE A 58 1.96 10.48 11.89
C ILE A 58 3.17 10.29 12.81
N ILE A 59 3.91 11.37 13.01
CA ILE A 59 4.98 11.45 13.99
C ILE A 59 4.94 12.83 14.61
N ASP A 60 4.76 12.88 15.92
CA ASP A 60 4.70 14.16 16.62
C ASP A 60 6.08 14.86 16.51
N GLN A 61 6.07 16.16 16.22
CA GLN A 61 7.27 17.01 16.18
C GLN A 61 7.15 18.22 17.11
N LYS A 62 6.22 18.16 18.08
CA LYS A 62 5.88 19.28 18.98
C LYS A 62 6.30 18.99 20.42
N ALA A 63 6.14 17.75 20.88
CA ALA A 63 6.55 17.37 22.23
C ALA A 63 8.07 17.49 22.40
N ALA A 64 8.54 18.04 23.52
CA ALA A 64 9.97 18.31 23.71
C ALA A 64 10.81 17.03 23.92
N LYS A 65 10.24 16.01 24.60
CA LYS A 65 10.96 14.77 24.92
C LYS A 65 11.35 14.02 23.64
N ASN A 66 12.64 13.72 23.47
CA ASN A 66 13.16 12.98 22.31
C ASN A 66 12.83 13.62 20.94
N LEU A 67 12.62 14.95 20.88
CA LEU A 67 12.23 15.65 19.66
C LEU A 67 13.22 15.42 18.51
N ARG A 68 14.52 15.63 18.77
CA ARG A 68 15.61 15.43 17.80
C ARG A 68 15.56 14.05 17.14
N VAL A 69 15.26 13.00 17.90
CA VAL A 69 15.21 11.62 17.39
C VAL A 69 14.02 11.44 16.44
N ARG A 70 12.86 12.01 16.78
CA ARG A 70 11.67 11.96 15.93
C ARG A 70 11.85 12.75 14.64
N GLU A 71 12.52 13.91 14.69
CA GLU A 71 12.89 14.66 13.49
C GLU A 71 13.83 13.86 12.59
N MET A 72 14.84 13.20 13.17
CA MET A 72 15.73 12.29 12.42
C MET A 72 14.95 11.14 11.77
N ALA A 73 14.01 10.53 12.49
CA ALA A 73 13.18 9.45 11.97
C ALA A 73 12.30 9.93 10.81
N CYS A 74 11.67 11.10 10.95
CA CYS A 74 10.86 11.70 9.89
C CYS A 74 11.69 11.99 8.63
N ASN A 75 12.89 12.55 8.79
CA ASN A 75 13.80 12.81 7.69
C ASN A 75 14.28 11.53 7.00
N ASP A 76 14.52 10.46 7.77
CA ASP A 76 14.89 9.16 7.24
C ASP A 76 13.74 8.50 6.45
N VAL A 77 12.50 8.61 6.94
CA VAL A 77 11.31 8.14 6.22
C VAL A 77 11.14 8.92 4.91
N GLN A 78 11.32 10.25 4.92
CA GLN A 78 11.26 11.07 3.71
C GLN A 78 12.29 10.62 2.66
N LYS A 79 13.56 10.45 3.06
CA LYS A 79 14.61 9.98 2.16
C LYS A 79 14.30 8.60 1.56
N VAL A 80 13.68 7.72 2.35
CA VAL A 80 13.26 6.40 1.85
C VAL A 80 12.10 6.56 0.86
N ALA A 81 11.11 7.40 1.16
CA ALA A 81 9.98 7.67 0.28
C ALA A 81 10.43 8.23 -1.07
N ASP A 82 11.33 9.22 -1.06
CA ASP A 82 11.90 9.80 -2.28
C ASP A 82 12.64 8.73 -3.10
N SER A 83 13.42 7.87 -2.43
CA SER A 83 14.16 6.78 -3.10
C SER A 83 13.27 5.69 -3.70
N LEU A 84 12.04 5.54 -3.21
CA LEU A 84 11.05 4.57 -3.69
C LEU A 84 10.00 5.20 -4.61
N ASN A 85 10.12 6.51 -4.90
CA ASN A 85 9.17 7.27 -5.70
C ASN A 85 7.71 7.15 -5.21
N VAL A 86 7.51 7.16 -3.89
CA VAL A 86 6.18 7.13 -3.25
C VAL A 86 5.81 8.51 -2.70
N ASN A 87 4.51 8.79 -2.60
CA ASN A 87 4.04 10.07 -2.07
C ASN A 87 3.94 9.97 -0.55
N LEU A 88 4.72 10.76 0.18
CA LEU A 88 4.68 10.81 1.64
C LEU A 88 3.99 12.10 2.11
N ILE A 89 2.89 11.93 2.84
CA ILE A 89 2.15 13.01 3.47
C ILE A 89 2.38 12.93 4.98
N ARG A 90 2.85 14.04 5.57
CA ARG A 90 2.98 14.15 7.02
C ARG A 90 1.68 14.70 7.59
N LEU A 91 1.17 14.06 8.63
CA LEU A 91 -0.07 14.46 9.29
C LEU A 91 0.18 14.70 10.79
N ASP A 92 -0.24 15.87 11.26
CA ASP A 92 -0.19 16.23 12.67
C ASP A 92 -1.18 15.38 13.47
N PHE A 93 -0.74 14.86 14.60
CA PHE A 93 -1.59 14.11 15.54
C PHE A 93 -2.82 14.92 15.95
N ASP A 94 -2.62 16.19 16.34
CA ASP A 94 -3.71 17.05 16.83
C ASP A 94 -4.86 17.15 15.81
N ARG A 95 -4.55 17.29 14.52
CA ARG A 95 -5.57 17.42 13.46
C ARG A 95 -6.38 16.15 13.30
N LEU A 96 -5.74 14.99 13.48
CA LEU A 96 -6.42 13.70 13.47
C LEU A 96 -7.27 13.51 14.73
N ASP A 97 -6.72 13.83 15.91
CA ASP A 97 -7.38 13.69 17.22
C ASP A 97 -8.60 14.61 17.37
N PHE A 98 -8.52 15.83 16.85
CA PHE A 98 -9.66 16.76 16.76
C PHE A 98 -10.71 16.34 15.72
N GLY A 99 -10.42 15.34 14.89
CA GLY A 99 -11.34 14.87 13.86
C GLY A 99 -11.51 15.85 12.69
N GLU A 100 -10.46 16.58 12.32
CA GLU A 100 -10.50 17.47 11.16
C GLU A 100 -10.80 16.66 9.89
N THR A 101 -11.85 17.04 9.14
CA THR A 101 -12.34 16.27 8.00
C THR A 101 -11.23 15.96 6.97
N ASN A 102 -10.38 16.94 6.65
CA ASN A 102 -9.28 16.74 5.70
C ASN A 102 -8.20 15.79 6.24
N ALA A 103 -7.93 15.82 7.56
CA ALA A 103 -6.95 14.94 8.19
C ALA A 103 -7.45 13.49 8.20
N LEU A 104 -8.73 13.30 8.54
CA LEU A 104 -9.40 11.99 8.52
C LEU A 104 -9.45 11.42 7.11
N ASP A 105 -9.80 12.24 6.11
CA ASP A 105 -9.84 11.82 4.71
C ASP A 105 -8.47 11.33 4.23
N VAL A 106 -7.41 12.10 4.48
CA VAL A 106 -6.04 11.71 4.14
C VAL A 106 -5.61 10.44 4.88
N PHE A 107 -5.93 10.32 6.17
CA PHE A 107 -5.49 9.17 6.97
C PHE A 107 -6.21 7.87 6.59
N TYR A 108 -7.54 7.90 6.46
CA TYR A 108 -8.33 6.71 6.16
C TYR A 108 -8.19 6.26 4.71
N ASN A 109 -7.92 7.17 3.77
CA ASN A 109 -7.80 6.83 2.34
C ASN A 109 -6.36 6.60 1.86
N ALA A 110 -5.34 6.87 2.67
CA ALA A 110 -3.95 6.54 2.32
C ALA A 110 -3.82 5.04 1.99
N ASP A 111 -2.85 4.65 1.17
CA ASP A 111 -2.58 3.22 0.91
C ASP A 111 -1.82 2.61 2.12
N ILE A 112 -0.90 3.37 2.74
CA ILE A 112 -0.11 2.93 3.90
C ILE A 112 -0.16 3.98 5.01
N ALA A 113 -0.42 3.55 6.25
CA ALA A 113 -0.29 4.39 7.43
C ALA A 113 0.96 4.02 8.24
N LEU A 114 1.88 4.97 8.42
CA LEU A 114 2.99 4.91 9.35
C LEU A 114 2.63 5.69 10.61
N VAL A 115 2.46 5.02 11.74
CA VAL A 115 1.97 5.64 12.98
C VAL A 115 3.00 5.49 14.10
N ASP A 116 3.54 6.62 14.55
CA ASP A 116 4.43 6.67 15.70
C ASP A 116 3.65 6.65 17.01
N VAL A 117 3.88 5.62 17.83
CA VAL A 117 3.22 5.42 19.13
C VAL A 117 4.17 5.66 20.31
N SER A 118 5.24 6.43 20.10
CA SER A 118 6.28 6.66 21.12
C SER A 118 5.77 7.51 22.29
N ILE A 119 4.73 8.32 22.07
CA ILE A 119 4.10 9.16 23.09
C ILE A 119 2.90 8.41 23.67
N THR A 120 3.01 7.98 24.93
CA THR A 120 1.97 7.19 25.62
C THR A 120 0.60 7.87 25.63
N GLN A 121 0.55 9.19 25.77
CA GLN A 121 -0.69 9.97 25.80
C GLN A 121 -1.46 9.91 24.46
N GLN A 122 -0.77 9.71 23.34
CA GLN A 122 -1.36 9.65 22.00
C GLN A 122 -1.84 8.24 21.64
N GLN A 123 -1.34 7.21 22.33
CA GLN A 123 -1.60 5.80 21.97
C GLN A 123 -3.08 5.42 21.89
N PRO A 124 -3.97 5.80 22.85
CA PRO A 124 -5.36 5.38 22.78
C PRO A 124 -6.08 5.90 21.52
N SER A 125 -5.86 7.18 21.18
CA SER A 125 -6.45 7.83 20.00
C SER A 125 -5.89 7.23 18.70
N LEU A 126 -4.57 7.07 18.61
CA LEU A 126 -3.93 6.44 17.46
C LEU A 126 -4.43 5.00 17.23
N CYS A 127 -4.53 4.20 18.28
CA CYS A 127 -5.07 2.83 18.22
C CYS A 127 -6.53 2.81 17.75
N TYR A 128 -7.35 3.78 18.20
CA TYR A 128 -8.73 3.92 17.72
C TYR A 128 -8.77 4.17 16.21
N HIS A 129 -8.02 5.15 15.71
CA HIS A 129 -7.99 5.48 14.28
C HIS A 129 -7.45 4.34 13.41
N ILE A 130 -6.44 3.62 13.89
CA ILE A 130 -5.95 2.40 13.23
C ILE A 130 -7.07 1.36 13.12
N GLY A 131 -7.80 1.10 14.21
CA GLY A 131 -8.91 0.15 14.21
C GLY A 131 -10.04 0.53 13.25
N VAL A 132 -10.38 1.82 13.16
CA VAL A 132 -11.35 2.33 12.16
C VAL A 132 -10.83 2.07 10.74
N ARG A 133 -9.57 2.38 10.46
CA ARG A 133 -8.94 2.15 9.16
C ARG A 133 -8.99 0.67 8.77
N GLU A 134 -8.66 -0.23 9.68
CA GLU A 134 -8.75 -1.68 9.46
C GLU A 134 -10.18 -2.14 9.16
N SER A 135 -11.18 -1.59 9.86
CA SER A 135 -12.60 -1.92 9.62
C SER A 135 -13.10 -1.52 8.21
N MET A 136 -12.44 -0.54 7.58
CA MET A 136 -12.70 -0.09 6.21
C MET A 136 -11.91 -0.89 5.16
N GLY A 137 -11.20 -1.95 5.56
CA GLY A 137 -10.40 -2.77 4.66
C GLY A 137 -9.00 -2.20 4.35
N GLN A 138 -8.61 -1.13 5.03
CA GLN A 138 -7.29 -0.51 4.87
C GLN A 138 -6.31 -1.14 5.86
N SER A 139 -5.71 -2.26 5.43
CA SER A 139 -4.95 -3.17 6.30
C SER A 139 -3.46 -2.84 6.42
N TYR A 140 -2.89 -2.02 5.54
CA TYR A 140 -1.47 -1.67 5.58
C TYR A 140 -1.21 -0.56 6.61
N ASN A 141 -1.07 -0.96 7.87
CA ASN A 141 -0.71 -0.10 9.00
C ASN A 141 0.63 -0.57 9.58
N ILE A 142 1.60 0.33 9.74
CA ILE A 142 2.93 0.04 10.30
C ILE A 142 3.14 0.93 11.52
N ILE A 143 3.51 0.30 12.63
CA ILE A 143 3.71 0.97 13.91
C ILE A 143 5.18 1.35 14.04
N LEU A 144 5.46 2.61 14.36
CA LEU A 144 6.79 3.11 14.70
C LEU A 144 6.87 3.35 16.20
N THR A 145 7.99 3.00 16.82
CA THR A 145 8.21 3.28 18.24
C THR A 145 9.68 3.58 18.50
N HIS A 146 9.92 4.66 19.24
CA HIS A 146 11.24 5.03 19.75
C HIS A 146 11.57 4.16 20.96
N PHE A 147 12.70 3.48 20.94
CA PHE A 147 13.21 2.74 22.09
C PHE A 147 14.35 3.51 22.76
N THR A 148 14.21 3.71 24.08
CA THR A 148 15.17 4.36 24.97
C THR A 148 15.44 3.50 26.21
N ASP A 149 16.46 3.84 27.00
CA ASP A 149 16.76 3.11 28.24
C ASP A 149 15.65 3.20 29.30
N GLU A 150 14.90 4.30 29.28
CA GLU A 150 13.71 4.53 30.12
C GLU A 150 12.47 3.77 29.62
N THR A 151 12.54 3.12 28.46
CA THR A 151 11.40 2.42 27.88
C THR A 151 11.05 1.21 28.74
N SER A 152 9.87 1.25 29.36
CA SER A 152 9.38 0.16 30.20
C SER A 152 9.11 -1.10 29.36
N GLU A 153 9.66 -2.22 29.81
CA GLU A 153 9.43 -3.53 29.19
C GLU A 153 7.95 -3.91 29.15
N LEU A 154 7.20 -3.51 30.18
CA LEU A 154 5.76 -3.75 30.26
C LEU A 154 5.01 -2.98 29.17
N LEU A 155 5.41 -1.76 28.86
CA LEU A 155 4.78 -0.96 27.80
C LEU A 155 5.06 -1.55 26.42
N VAL A 156 6.29 -1.97 26.15
CA VAL A 156 6.63 -2.63 24.88
C VAL A 156 5.87 -3.95 24.73
N LYS A 157 5.77 -4.74 25.80
CA LYS A 157 4.97 -5.98 25.82
C LYS A 157 3.48 -5.69 25.61
N ALA A 158 2.93 -4.66 26.24
CA ALA A 158 1.54 -4.27 26.08
C ALA A 158 1.23 -3.83 24.64
N LEU A 159 2.04 -2.92 24.07
CA LEU A 159 1.90 -2.47 22.68
C LEU A 159 1.97 -3.64 21.69
N ARG A 160 2.94 -4.57 21.90
CA ARG A 160 3.03 -5.78 21.08
C ARG A 160 1.83 -6.69 21.19
N LYS A 161 1.21 -6.78 22.37
CA LYS A 161 0.02 -7.61 22.56
C LYS A 161 -1.19 -6.98 21.87
N THR A 162 -1.36 -5.66 22.01
CA THR A 162 -2.50 -4.92 21.43
C THR A 162 -2.41 -4.80 19.91
N LEU A 163 -1.20 -4.66 19.36
CA LEU A 163 -0.95 -4.44 17.94
C LEU A 163 -0.18 -5.61 17.30
N ALA A 164 -0.37 -6.83 17.82
CA ALA A 164 0.39 -8.02 17.43
C ALA A 164 0.26 -8.38 15.94
N HIS A 165 -0.88 -8.03 15.34
CA HIS A 165 -1.18 -8.27 13.94
C HIS A 165 -0.50 -7.26 13.01
N LEU A 166 0.03 -6.14 13.55
CA LEU A 166 0.67 -5.09 12.77
C LEU A 166 2.19 -5.18 12.80
N PRO A 167 2.88 -4.92 11.68
CA PRO A 167 4.32 -4.79 11.66
C PRO A 167 4.76 -3.60 12.53
N MET A 168 5.61 -3.89 13.52
CA MET A 168 6.24 -2.86 14.36
C MET A 168 7.70 -2.66 13.96
N ILE A 169 8.10 -1.40 13.79
CA ILE A 169 9.48 -0.97 13.53
C ILE A 169 9.93 -0.11 14.71
N VAL A 170 11.02 -0.55 15.35
CA VAL A 170 11.63 0.18 16.44
C VAL A 170 12.76 1.03 15.88
N TYR A 171 12.79 2.32 16.19
CA TYR A 171 13.96 3.15 15.89
C TYR A 171 14.67 3.54 17.18
N ILE A 172 15.99 3.55 17.14
CA ILE A 172 16.88 3.78 18.27
C ILE A 172 17.94 4.76 17.81
N LEU A 173 18.32 5.70 18.67
CA LEU A 173 19.51 6.52 18.51
C LEU A 173 20.60 5.99 19.47
N PRO A 174 21.59 5.22 18.99
CA PRO A 174 22.73 4.85 19.81
C PRO A 174 23.53 6.12 20.15
N ASN A 175 23.90 6.29 21.42
CA ASN A 175 24.73 7.38 21.99
C ASN A 175 25.29 8.38 20.97
N ASP A 176 24.72 9.61 20.91
CA ASP A 176 25.12 10.76 20.08
C ASP A 176 25.58 10.48 18.62
N ASN A 177 25.28 9.29 18.09
CA ASN A 177 25.60 8.94 16.72
C ASN A 177 24.73 9.75 15.76
N SER A 178 25.23 9.95 14.55
CA SER A 178 24.54 10.74 13.53
C SER A 178 23.38 10.00 12.84
N SER A 179 23.12 8.73 13.17
CA SER A 179 22.24 7.86 12.39
C SER A 179 21.41 6.91 13.26
N LEU A 180 20.14 6.73 12.85
CA LEU A 180 19.20 5.83 13.53
C LEU A 180 19.40 4.37 13.14
N VAL A 181 19.25 3.49 14.12
CA VAL A 181 19.25 2.03 13.95
C VAL A 181 17.88 1.46 14.27
N SER A 182 17.63 0.25 13.78
CA SER A 182 16.42 -0.54 14.01
C SER A 182 16.79 -2.00 14.17
N VAL A 183 15.88 -2.76 14.74
CA VAL A 183 15.99 -4.22 14.78
C VAL A 183 15.57 -4.82 13.44
N ASP A 184 16.33 -5.81 12.98
CA ASP A 184 16.05 -6.55 11.75
C ASP A 184 14.70 -7.29 11.84
N LYS A 185 13.99 -7.43 10.72
CA LYS A 185 12.70 -8.13 10.65
C LYS A 185 12.78 -9.59 11.15
N SER A 186 13.91 -10.25 10.94
CA SER A 186 14.17 -11.64 11.34
C SER A 186 14.51 -11.79 12.83
N SER A 187 14.86 -10.68 13.49
CA SER A 187 15.28 -10.66 14.88
C SER A 187 14.10 -10.34 15.79
N LYS A 188 13.82 -11.23 16.74
CA LYS A 188 12.82 -10.96 17.77
C LYS A 188 13.44 -10.15 18.90
N ILE A 189 12.73 -9.14 19.37
CA ILE A 189 13.07 -8.38 20.58
C ILE A 189 12.43 -9.11 21.77
N ASP A 190 12.82 -10.36 21.99
CA ASP A 190 12.27 -11.18 23.07
C ASP A 190 12.87 -10.79 24.43
N ASN A 191 14.08 -10.22 24.42
CA ASN A 191 14.79 -9.77 25.60
C ASN A 191 15.30 -8.34 25.43
N ILE A 192 14.73 -7.41 26.20
CA ILE A 192 15.10 -5.98 26.19
C ILE A 192 16.53 -5.77 26.69
N ALA A 193 16.99 -6.55 27.67
CA ALA A 193 18.37 -6.47 28.17
C ALA A 193 19.38 -6.84 27.07
N GLN A 194 19.05 -7.83 26.22
CA GLN A 194 19.88 -8.19 25.08
C GLN A 194 19.89 -7.09 24.01
N LEU A 195 18.74 -6.45 23.76
CA LEU A 195 18.67 -5.31 22.83
C LEU A 195 19.53 -4.14 23.34
N LYS A 196 19.50 -3.85 24.64
CA LYS A 196 20.35 -2.83 25.27
C LYS A 196 21.84 -3.18 25.11
N ALA A 197 22.23 -4.42 25.39
CA ALA A 197 23.60 -4.89 25.18
C ALA A 197 24.04 -4.77 23.70
N ASP A 198 23.16 -5.11 22.76
CA ASP A 198 23.45 -4.97 21.33
C ASP A 198 23.62 -3.50 20.91
N ILE A 199 22.87 -2.57 21.52
CA ILE A 199 22.99 -1.11 21.29
C ILE A 199 24.32 -0.59 21.86
N GLU A 200 24.68 -0.98 23.08
CA GLU A 200 25.96 -0.63 23.72
C GLU A 200 27.16 -1.11 22.89
N GLN A 201 27.11 -2.34 22.38
CA GLN A 201 28.17 -2.89 21.53
C GLN A 201 28.37 -2.09 20.23
N ILE A 202 27.30 -1.56 19.62
CA ILE A 202 27.42 -0.69 18.43
C ILE A 202 28.08 0.64 18.80
N SER A 203 27.79 1.16 20.00
CA SER A 203 28.40 2.40 20.50
C SER A 203 29.91 2.23 20.70
N GLU A 204 30.35 1.08 21.20
CA GLU A 204 31.77 0.82 21.48
C GLU A 204 32.56 0.37 20.24
N LYS A 205 31.93 -0.37 19.32
CA LYS A 205 32.60 -0.98 18.15
C LYS A 205 31.73 -0.88 16.88
N PRO A 206 31.63 0.30 16.25
CA PRO A 206 30.72 0.56 15.12
C PRO A 206 30.99 -0.27 13.85
N TYR A 207 32.15 -0.91 13.76
CA TYR A 207 32.55 -1.80 12.66
C TYR A 207 32.14 -3.27 12.87
N LEU A 208 31.71 -3.66 14.08
CA LEU A 208 31.13 -4.97 14.31
C LEU A 208 29.65 -4.95 13.89
N LYS A 209 29.33 -5.70 12.84
CA LYS A 209 27.93 -5.96 12.48
C LYS A 209 27.29 -6.78 13.60
N SER A 210 26.60 -6.11 14.52
CA SER A 210 25.62 -6.80 15.36
C SER A 210 24.54 -7.34 14.42
N GLY A 211 24.50 -8.66 14.22
CA GLY A 211 23.65 -9.31 13.20
C GLY A 211 22.15 -9.05 13.36
N ARG A 212 21.73 -8.47 14.50
CA ARG A 212 20.32 -8.15 14.82
C ARG A 212 19.93 -6.71 14.52
N LEU A 213 20.89 -5.80 14.41
CA LEU A 213 20.64 -4.37 14.23
C LEU A 213 21.03 -3.93 12.82
N ILE A 214 20.16 -3.15 12.19
CA ILE A 214 20.34 -2.59 10.85
C ILE A 214 20.01 -1.10 10.86
N SER A 215 20.39 -0.37 9.82
CA SER A 215 19.98 1.05 9.73
C SER A 215 18.45 1.18 9.66
N PHE A 216 17.90 2.19 10.33
CA PHE A 216 16.46 2.45 10.29
C PHE A 216 15.96 2.66 8.86
N ARG A 217 16.72 3.39 8.02
CA ARG A 217 16.42 3.56 6.59
C ARG A 217 16.33 2.23 5.85
N SER A 218 17.24 1.29 6.10
CA SER A 218 17.21 -0.03 5.48
C SER A 218 15.97 -0.81 5.90
N ARG A 219 15.64 -0.81 7.20
CA ARG A 219 14.45 -1.49 7.73
C ARG A 219 13.15 -0.91 7.15
N MET A 220 13.07 0.41 7.06
CA MET A 220 11.93 1.13 6.49
C MET A 220 11.78 0.81 5.00
N ARG A 221 12.88 0.86 4.24
CA ARG A 221 12.88 0.48 2.82
C ARG A 221 12.40 -0.95 2.61
N GLN A 222 12.82 -1.89 3.45
CA GLN A 222 12.36 -3.27 3.39
C GLN A 222 10.84 -3.37 3.61
N ALA A 223 10.29 -2.65 4.60
CA ALA A 223 8.87 -2.65 4.89
C ALA A 223 8.03 -2.11 3.73
N LEU A 224 8.40 -0.92 3.22
CA LEU A 224 7.66 -0.27 2.14
C LEU A 224 7.78 -1.05 0.81
N LYS A 225 8.95 -1.62 0.51
CA LYS A 225 9.12 -2.51 -0.65
C LYS A 225 8.27 -3.77 -0.55
N SER A 226 8.14 -4.38 0.63
CA SER A 226 7.29 -5.56 0.77
C SER A 226 5.82 -5.26 0.47
N VAL A 227 5.32 -4.10 0.92
CA VAL A 227 3.95 -3.66 0.62
C VAL A 227 3.77 -3.37 -0.88
N GLN A 228 4.73 -2.70 -1.52
CA GLN A 228 4.74 -2.51 -2.99
C GLN A 228 4.63 -3.84 -3.75
N ILE A 229 5.43 -4.83 -3.37
CA ILE A 229 5.45 -6.13 -4.03
C ILE A 229 4.10 -6.85 -3.85
N GLU A 230 3.52 -6.80 -2.65
CA GLU A 230 2.25 -7.44 -2.34
C GLU A 230 1.09 -6.78 -3.09
N ALA A 231 1.02 -5.43 -3.10
CA ALA A 231 0.02 -4.68 -3.85
C ALA A 231 0.09 -4.97 -5.36
N SER A 232 1.31 -5.04 -5.90
CA SER A 232 1.54 -5.44 -7.29
C SER A 232 1.12 -6.89 -7.56
N ALA A 233 1.43 -7.82 -6.65
CA ALA A 233 1.07 -9.23 -6.79
C ALA A 233 -0.45 -9.43 -6.78
N HIS A 234 -1.17 -8.76 -5.89
CA HIS A 234 -2.63 -8.80 -5.84
C HIS A 234 -3.26 -8.23 -7.11
N SER A 235 -2.71 -7.12 -7.64
CA SER A 235 -3.17 -6.53 -8.91
C SER A 235 -2.98 -7.49 -10.09
N ARG A 236 -1.84 -8.18 -10.15
CA ARG A 236 -1.57 -9.23 -11.16
C ARG A 236 -2.50 -10.42 -11.02
N GLU A 237 -2.69 -10.95 -9.82
CA GLU A 237 -3.56 -12.11 -9.60
C GLU A 237 -5.01 -11.79 -9.97
N LYS A 238 -5.52 -10.62 -9.61
CA LYS A 238 -6.86 -10.19 -10.02
C LYS A 238 -6.99 -10.11 -11.54
N PHE A 239 -5.97 -9.60 -12.23
CA PHE A 239 -5.94 -9.59 -13.70
C PHE A 239 -5.95 -10.98 -14.31
N LEU A 240 -5.10 -11.90 -13.81
CA LEU A 240 -5.05 -13.28 -14.27
C LEU A 240 -6.34 -14.05 -13.97
N SER A 241 -6.99 -13.79 -12.84
CA SER A 241 -8.29 -14.36 -12.49
C SER A 241 -9.38 -13.92 -13.46
N ASP A 242 -9.42 -12.64 -13.81
CA ASP A 242 -10.39 -12.14 -14.79
C ASP A 242 -10.11 -12.67 -16.21
N LEU A 243 -8.84 -12.87 -16.58
CA LEU A 243 -8.48 -13.55 -17.83
C LEU A 243 -8.98 -15.00 -17.88
N ARG A 244 -8.90 -15.73 -16.76
CA ARG A 244 -9.46 -17.10 -16.69
C ARG A 244 -10.97 -17.09 -16.96
N LYS A 245 -11.71 -16.15 -16.38
CA LYS A 245 -13.15 -15.96 -16.66
C LYS A 245 -13.43 -15.64 -18.13
N ALA A 246 -12.57 -14.83 -18.77
CA ALA A 246 -12.71 -14.51 -20.19
C ALA A 246 -12.62 -15.77 -21.07
N ARG A 247 -11.74 -16.72 -20.71
CA ARG A 247 -11.58 -18.00 -21.44
C ARG A 247 -12.70 -19.00 -21.16
N GLU A 248 -13.40 -18.87 -20.04
CA GLU A 248 -14.58 -19.67 -19.69
C GLU A 248 -15.85 -19.17 -20.42
N THR A 249 -15.79 -18.02 -21.08
CA THR A 249 -16.92 -17.45 -21.82
C THR A 249 -17.09 -18.18 -23.16
N GLU A 250 -18.26 -18.80 -23.37
CA GLU A 250 -18.53 -19.57 -24.59
C GLU A 250 -18.70 -18.69 -25.84
N ASP A 251 -19.25 -17.49 -25.69
CA ASP A 251 -19.41 -16.53 -26.79
C ASP A 251 -18.08 -15.81 -27.06
N VAL A 252 -17.47 -16.13 -28.21
CA VAL A 252 -16.22 -15.52 -28.70
C VAL A 252 -16.33 -14.00 -28.86
N ALA A 253 -17.48 -13.49 -29.30
CA ALA A 253 -17.67 -12.06 -29.49
C ALA A 253 -17.75 -11.32 -28.14
N GLU A 254 -18.44 -11.92 -27.17
CA GLU A 254 -18.49 -11.41 -25.79
C GLU A 254 -17.11 -11.45 -25.13
N ALA A 255 -16.40 -12.57 -25.25
CA ALA A 255 -15.06 -12.76 -24.71
C ALA A 255 -14.09 -11.70 -25.26
N ASN A 256 -14.08 -11.46 -26.57
CA ASN A 256 -13.25 -10.44 -27.19
C ASN A 256 -13.60 -9.02 -26.69
N ARG A 257 -14.89 -8.68 -26.58
CA ARG A 257 -15.30 -7.37 -26.01
C ARG A 257 -14.85 -7.20 -24.56
N PHE A 258 -14.81 -8.27 -23.78
CA PHE A 258 -14.30 -8.22 -22.41
C PHE A 258 -12.78 -8.08 -22.37
N LEU A 259 -12.05 -8.82 -23.22
CA LEU A 259 -10.60 -8.69 -23.37
C LEU A 259 -10.20 -7.26 -23.78
N ASP A 260 -10.91 -6.64 -24.72
CA ASP A 260 -10.62 -5.26 -25.13
C ASP A 260 -10.76 -4.26 -23.98
N LYS A 261 -11.77 -4.44 -23.11
CA LYS A 261 -11.89 -3.64 -21.87
C LYS A 261 -10.75 -3.93 -20.89
N MET A 262 -10.31 -5.19 -20.80
CA MET A 262 -9.19 -5.57 -19.94
C MET A 262 -7.85 -5.03 -20.43
N ARG A 263 -7.69 -4.75 -21.73
CA ARG A 263 -6.44 -4.25 -22.32
C ARG A 263 -5.94 -2.97 -21.64
N HIS A 264 -6.84 -2.03 -21.29
CA HIS A 264 -6.48 -0.81 -20.55
C HIS A 264 -5.87 -1.06 -19.16
N ARG A 265 -6.07 -2.25 -18.58
CA ARG A 265 -5.44 -2.60 -17.29
C ARG A 265 -3.96 -2.95 -17.44
N LEU A 266 -3.51 -3.29 -18.64
CA LEU A 266 -2.09 -3.50 -18.94
C LEU A 266 -1.29 -2.18 -18.96
N ASP A 267 -1.97 -1.03 -19.00
CA ASP A 267 -1.31 0.27 -18.82
C ASP A 267 -0.79 0.45 -17.38
N ASN A 268 -1.26 -0.38 -16.43
CA ASN A 268 -0.76 -0.38 -15.07
C ASN A 268 0.57 -1.17 -14.99
N PRO A 269 1.70 -0.54 -14.61
CA PRO A 269 2.99 -1.22 -14.49
C PRO A 269 3.00 -2.32 -13.42
N ASP A 270 2.13 -2.23 -12.41
CA ASP A 270 2.00 -3.28 -11.40
C ASP A 270 1.40 -4.57 -11.99
N VAL A 271 0.62 -4.45 -13.07
CA VAL A 271 -0.02 -5.56 -13.80
C VAL A 271 0.82 -6.02 -14.99
N LEU A 272 1.50 -5.11 -15.68
CA LEU A 272 2.26 -5.41 -16.89
C LEU A 272 3.51 -6.23 -16.57
N SER A 273 3.52 -7.49 -17.01
CA SER A 273 4.62 -8.43 -16.83
C SER A 273 4.67 -9.40 -18.00
N VAL A 274 5.76 -10.14 -18.13
CA VAL A 274 5.89 -11.18 -19.18
C VAL A 274 4.77 -12.21 -19.07
N ASP A 275 4.45 -12.67 -17.86
CA ASP A 275 3.41 -13.67 -17.64
C ASP A 275 2.00 -13.13 -17.96
N THR A 276 1.64 -11.96 -17.44
CA THR A 276 0.32 -11.35 -17.72
C THR A 276 0.13 -11.06 -19.20
N LEU A 277 1.15 -10.56 -19.90
CA LEU A 277 1.11 -10.35 -21.35
C LEU A 277 0.97 -11.68 -22.11
N TYR A 278 1.76 -12.68 -21.74
CA TYR A 278 1.71 -14.00 -22.36
C TYR A 278 0.32 -14.65 -22.19
N GLN A 279 -0.26 -14.62 -20.99
CA GLN A 279 -1.61 -15.11 -20.73
C GLN A 279 -2.67 -14.31 -21.49
N PHE A 280 -2.49 -12.99 -21.65
CA PHE A 280 -3.41 -12.19 -22.45
C PHE A 280 -3.40 -12.61 -23.92
N MET A 281 -2.21 -12.77 -24.51
CA MET A 281 -2.04 -13.25 -25.88
C MET A 281 -2.65 -14.64 -26.11
N LEU A 282 -2.52 -15.55 -25.15
CA LEU A 282 -3.16 -16.86 -25.22
C LEU A 282 -4.69 -16.74 -25.26
N SER A 283 -5.27 -15.80 -24.52
CA SER A 283 -6.73 -15.59 -24.51
C SER A 283 -7.24 -15.11 -25.87
N TYR A 284 -6.51 -14.20 -26.53
CA TYR A 284 -6.84 -13.83 -27.91
C TYR A 284 -6.63 -14.98 -28.90
N ARG A 285 -5.59 -15.80 -28.70
CA ARG A 285 -5.29 -16.96 -29.55
C ARG A 285 -6.41 -18.00 -29.48
N ASP A 286 -6.94 -18.28 -28.29
CA ASP A 286 -8.04 -19.22 -28.08
C ASP A 286 -9.30 -18.75 -28.83
N ASN A 287 -9.51 -17.43 -28.89
CA ASN A 287 -10.56 -16.78 -29.68
C ASN A 287 -10.22 -16.56 -31.17
N GLN A 288 -9.03 -17.01 -31.62
CA GLN A 288 -8.48 -16.79 -32.96
C GLN A 288 -8.42 -15.31 -33.41
N ASN A 289 -8.35 -14.38 -32.47
CA ASN A 289 -8.27 -12.94 -32.75
C ASN A 289 -6.81 -12.50 -32.92
N TYR A 290 -6.20 -12.91 -34.04
CA TYR A 290 -4.77 -12.67 -34.31
C TYR A 290 -4.44 -11.19 -34.53
N ASP A 291 -5.37 -10.41 -35.10
CA ASP A 291 -5.18 -8.97 -35.32
C ASP A 291 -5.05 -8.20 -34.00
N ALA A 292 -5.87 -8.56 -33.00
CA ALA A 292 -5.76 -7.99 -31.66
C ALA A 292 -4.45 -8.38 -30.96
N MET A 293 -3.95 -9.60 -31.17
CA MET A 293 -2.63 -10.03 -30.66
C MET A 293 -1.49 -9.19 -31.24
N ILE A 294 -1.51 -8.97 -32.56
CA ILE A 294 -0.48 -8.18 -33.27
C ILE A 294 -0.54 -6.74 -32.78
N SER A 295 -1.72 -6.13 -32.79
CA SER A 295 -1.95 -4.76 -32.31
C SER A 295 -1.46 -4.57 -30.87
N LEU A 296 -1.69 -5.54 -29.98
CA LEU A 296 -1.24 -5.46 -28.59
C LEU A 296 0.29 -5.37 -28.49
N ILE A 297 1.01 -6.20 -29.24
CA ILE A 297 2.48 -6.20 -29.20
C ILE A 297 3.05 -4.96 -29.88
N ASP A 298 2.46 -4.52 -30.99
CA ASP A 298 2.89 -3.32 -31.68
C ASP A 298 2.75 -2.09 -30.77
N ASP A 299 1.63 -1.96 -30.05
CA ASP A 299 1.40 -0.86 -29.11
C ASP A 299 2.39 -0.89 -27.94
N LEU A 300 2.62 -2.06 -27.35
CA LEU A 300 3.61 -2.20 -26.26
C LEU A 300 5.05 -1.97 -26.74
N SER A 301 5.35 -2.22 -28.01
CA SER A 301 6.67 -1.97 -28.61
C SER A 301 6.92 -0.48 -28.88
N ARG A 302 5.87 0.35 -28.94
CA ARG A 302 6.00 1.81 -29.04
C ARG A 302 6.40 2.45 -27.71
N ILE A 303 6.26 1.74 -26.59
CA ILE A 303 6.64 2.22 -25.27
C ILE A 303 8.17 2.13 -25.13
N GLU A 304 8.82 3.26 -24.85
CA GLU A 304 10.27 3.30 -24.62
C GLU A 304 10.68 2.35 -23.48
N ASN A 305 11.76 1.60 -23.70
CA ASN A 305 12.31 0.63 -22.74
C ASN A 305 11.39 -0.54 -22.34
N CYS A 306 10.33 -0.85 -23.11
CA CYS A 306 9.51 -2.05 -22.87
C CYS A 306 10.24 -3.32 -23.32
N SER A 307 11.02 -3.94 -22.43
CA SER A 307 11.75 -5.19 -22.72
C SER A 307 10.86 -6.45 -22.70
N ILE A 308 9.62 -6.32 -22.21
CA ILE A 308 8.68 -7.43 -22.00
C ILE A 308 8.31 -8.11 -23.32
N VAL A 309 8.16 -7.33 -24.40
CA VAL A 309 7.86 -7.84 -25.75
C VAL A 309 9.01 -8.69 -26.33
N ASN A 310 10.23 -8.53 -25.82
CA ASN A 310 11.40 -9.27 -26.28
C ASN A 310 11.51 -10.67 -25.66
N ALA A 311 10.65 -11.01 -24.68
CA ALA A 311 10.62 -12.34 -24.10
C ALA A 311 10.34 -13.40 -25.20
N GLN A 312 11.09 -14.49 -25.19
CA GLN A 312 11.04 -15.50 -26.25
C GLN A 312 9.63 -16.06 -26.46
N ALA A 313 8.89 -16.32 -25.38
CA ALA A 313 7.51 -16.81 -25.43
C ALA A 313 6.56 -15.81 -26.11
N VAL A 314 6.71 -14.52 -25.83
CA VAL A 314 5.91 -13.44 -26.43
C VAL A 314 6.23 -13.31 -27.92
N ARG A 315 7.52 -13.29 -28.28
CA ARG A 315 7.97 -13.23 -29.69
C ARG A 315 7.46 -14.41 -30.51
N PHE A 316 7.44 -15.60 -29.93
CA PHE A 316 6.90 -16.80 -30.58
C PHE A 316 5.40 -16.65 -30.90
N LEU A 317 4.59 -16.20 -29.92
CA LEU A 317 3.17 -15.96 -30.13
C LEU A 317 2.89 -14.85 -31.14
N TYR A 318 3.71 -13.79 -31.14
CA TYR A 318 3.61 -12.70 -32.11
C TYR A 318 3.90 -13.18 -33.54
N ALA A 319 5.01 -13.91 -33.74
CA ALA A 319 5.33 -14.50 -35.04
C ALA A 319 4.26 -15.49 -35.51
N PHE A 320 3.69 -16.28 -34.59
CA PHE A 320 2.57 -17.17 -34.87
C PHE A 320 1.34 -16.40 -35.37
N ALA A 321 0.95 -15.31 -34.69
CA ALA A 321 -0.18 -14.48 -35.10
C ALA A 321 0.03 -13.86 -36.49
N LEU A 322 1.21 -13.28 -36.74
CA LEU A 322 1.58 -12.72 -38.06
C LEU A 322 1.43 -13.75 -39.19
N ASN A 323 1.91 -14.98 -38.97
CA ASN A 323 1.81 -16.04 -39.97
C ASN A 323 0.35 -16.45 -40.25
N ARG A 324 -0.53 -16.39 -39.24
CA ARG A 324 -1.95 -16.75 -39.40
C ARG A 324 -2.74 -15.66 -40.13
N THR A 325 -2.49 -14.39 -39.86
CA THR A 325 -3.12 -13.27 -40.58
C THR A 325 -2.68 -13.23 -42.05
N TYR A 326 -1.40 -13.49 -42.35
CA TYR A 326 -0.91 -13.57 -43.73
C TYR A 326 -1.56 -14.70 -44.56
N LEU A 327 -2.02 -15.78 -43.92
CA LEU A 327 -2.69 -16.89 -44.58
C LEU A 327 -4.21 -16.70 -44.76
N GLN A 328 -4.80 -15.66 -44.14
CA GLN A 328 -6.22 -15.35 -44.22
C GLN A 328 -6.55 -14.18 -45.16
N GLY A 329 -5.54 -13.38 -45.55
CA GLY A 329 -5.64 -12.36 -46.61
C GLY A 329 -5.22 -12.89 -47.97
#